data_AF-A0A7Y8HMH7-F1
#
_entry.id   AF-A0A7Y8HMH7-F1
#
_cell.length_a   1.000
_cell.length_b   1.000
_cell.length_c   1.000
_cell.angle_alpha   90.00
_cell.angle_beta   90.00
_cell.angle_gamma   90.00
#
_symmetry.space_group_name_H-M   'P 1'
#
loop_
_entity.id
_entity.type
_entity.pdbx_description
1 polymer ?
#
loop_
_entity_poly.entity_id
_entity_poly.type
_entity_poly.pdbx_seq_one_letter_code
_entity_poly.pdbx_strand_id
1 'polypeptide(L)'
;NMLMALDSNNYKPATANYYLGEIAYYQKKYDLAITHFKKSASLHDKASYMPTLLLHTAISFEKTKNNNSAKQFYDVIISNYPDSDAAKIARKNLQSIK
;
A
#
# COMPACT_ATOMS: atom_id res chain seq x y z
N ASN A 1 -10.87 -4.69 34.68
CA ASN A 1 -10.96 -5.71 33.61
C ASN A 1 -9.90 -5.39 32.55
N MET A 2 -8.76 -6.08 32.55
CA MET A 2 -7.58 -5.74 31.73
C MET A 2 -7.86 -5.81 30.22
N LEU A 3 -8.91 -6.56 29.83
CA LEU A 3 -9.41 -6.65 28.46
C LEU A 3 -10.04 -5.34 27.95
N MET A 4 -10.67 -4.52 28.81
CA MET A 4 -11.26 -3.24 28.38
C MET A 4 -10.22 -2.14 28.15
N ALA A 5 -9.02 -2.27 28.73
CA ALA A 5 -7.92 -1.33 28.49
C ALA A 5 -7.22 -1.56 27.14
N LEU A 6 -7.43 -2.73 26.53
CA LEU A 6 -7.07 -3.00 25.14
C LEU A 6 -8.15 -2.50 24.16
N ASP A 7 -9.40 -2.35 24.63
CA ASP A 7 -10.56 -1.97 23.83
C ASP A 7 -10.83 -0.45 23.79
N SER A 8 -10.28 0.32 24.73
CA SER A 8 -10.42 1.79 24.78
C SER A 8 -9.41 2.55 23.92
N ASN A 9 -8.49 1.85 23.27
CA ASN A 9 -7.53 2.42 22.34
C ASN A 9 -7.84 1.87 20.95
N ASN A 10 -8.27 2.75 20.07
CA ASN A 10 -8.49 2.57 18.63
C ASN A 10 -7.21 2.03 17.93
N TYR A 11 -6.75 0.81 18.28
CA TYR A 11 -5.36 0.37 18.11
C TYR A 11 -5.10 -0.01 16.67
N LYS A 12 -4.83 1.04 15.89
CA LYS A 12 -4.13 1.04 14.61
C LYS A 12 -4.57 -0.08 13.63
N PRO A 13 -5.87 -0.42 13.44
CA PRO A 13 -6.22 -1.50 12.50
C PRO A 13 -5.71 -1.21 11.08
N ALA A 14 -5.61 0.08 10.72
CA ALA A 14 -4.94 0.53 9.51
C ALA A 14 -3.45 0.12 9.49
N THR A 15 -2.66 0.55 10.48
CA THR A 15 -1.21 0.25 10.54
C THR A 15 -0.92 -1.25 10.67
N ALA A 16 -1.75 -2.00 11.40
CA ALA A 16 -1.63 -3.46 11.47
C ALA A 16 -1.79 -4.10 10.09
N ASN A 17 -2.80 -3.67 9.33
CA ASN A 17 -2.98 -4.12 7.96
C ASN A 17 -1.86 -3.64 7.03
N TYR A 18 -1.32 -2.43 7.21
CA TYR A 18 -0.14 -1.98 6.48
C TYR A 18 1.03 -2.97 6.66
N TYR A 19 1.38 -3.31 7.91
CA TYR A 19 2.48 -4.24 8.16
C TYR A 19 2.20 -5.67 7.70
N LEU A 20 0.95 -6.16 7.78
CA LEU A 20 0.57 -7.44 7.18
C LEU A 20 0.75 -7.41 5.65
N GLY A 21 0.42 -6.29 5.01
CA GLY A 21 0.67 -6.05 3.59
C GLY A 21 2.16 -6.07 3.25
N GLU A 22 2.99 -5.37 4.03
CA GLU A 22 4.46 -5.37 3.87
C GLU A 22 5.04 -6.78 3.99
N ILE A 23 4.63 -7.53 5.03
CA ILE A 23 5.08 -8.92 5.24
C ILE A 23 4.71 -9.77 4.02
N ALA A 24 3.47 -9.70 3.56
CA ALA A 24 3.02 -10.45 2.39
C ALA A 24 3.78 -10.03 1.11
N TYR A 25 4.02 -8.73 0.92
CA TYR A 25 4.77 -8.18 -0.21
C TYR A 25 6.20 -8.71 -0.26
N TYR A 26 6.93 -8.66 0.85
CA TYR A 26 8.30 -9.19 0.94
C TYR A 26 8.35 -10.72 0.81
N GLN A 27 7.29 -11.42 1.20
CA GLN A 27 7.10 -12.85 0.93
C GLN A 27 6.65 -13.16 -0.51
N LYS A 28 6.50 -12.15 -1.38
CA LYS A 28 6.01 -12.26 -2.76
C LYS A 28 4.58 -12.81 -2.88
N LYS A 29 3.80 -12.76 -1.81
CA LYS A 29 2.37 -13.09 -1.77
C LYS A 29 1.56 -11.87 -2.18
N TYR A 30 1.71 -11.46 -3.44
CA TYR A 30 1.26 -10.16 -3.93
C TYR A 30 -0.27 -9.96 -3.84
N ASP A 31 -1.07 -10.99 -4.09
CA ASP A 31 -2.54 -10.90 -3.92
C ASP A 31 -2.93 -10.61 -2.46
N LEU A 32 -2.27 -11.29 -1.52
CA LEU A 32 -2.50 -11.08 -0.08
C LEU A 32 -2.01 -9.69 0.37
N ALA A 33 -0.88 -9.23 -0.18
CA ALA A 33 -0.39 -7.87 0.06
C ALA A 33 -1.42 -6.82 -0.36
N ILE A 34 -2.00 -6.96 -1.56
CA ILE A 34 -3.06 -6.09 -2.08
C ILE A 34 -4.27 -6.08 -1.14
N THR A 35 -4.71 -7.25 -0.66
CA THR A 35 -5.85 -7.33 0.28
C THR A 35 -5.60 -6.52 1.55
N HIS A 36 -4.43 -6.69 2.17
CA HIS A 36 -4.08 -5.98 3.40
C HIS A 36 -3.86 -4.48 3.18
N PHE A 37 -3.18 -4.07 2.11
CA PHE A 37 -3.00 -2.67 1.80
C PHE A 37 -4.34 -1.96 1.53
N LYS A 38 -5.26 -2.59 0.79
CA LYS A 38 -6.63 -2.08 0.60
C LYS A 38 -7.35 -1.91 1.94
N LYS A 39 -7.25 -2.89 2.84
CA LYS A 39 -7.86 -2.77 4.16
C LYS A 39 -7.24 -1.62 4.96
N SER A 40 -5.93 -1.47 4.95
CA SER A 40 -5.22 -0.36 5.60
C SER A 40 -5.71 1.00 5.08
N ALA A 41 -5.68 1.19 3.76
CA ALA A 41 -6.13 2.45 3.13
C ALA A 41 -7.61 2.76 3.40
N SER A 42 -8.48 1.75 3.43
CA SER A 42 -9.91 1.94 3.75
C SER A 42 -10.18 2.39 5.19
N LEU A 43 -9.23 2.11 6.10
CA LEU A 43 -9.33 2.45 7.51
C LEU A 43 -8.67 3.80 7.83
N HIS A 44 -7.63 4.17 7.08
CA HIS A 44 -6.94 5.44 7.23
C HIS A 44 -6.17 5.80 5.95
N ASP A 45 -6.57 6.87 5.28
CA ASP A 45 -6.07 7.30 3.96
C ASP A 45 -5.04 8.45 4.02
N LYS A 46 -4.73 8.96 5.22
CA LYS A 46 -3.83 10.10 5.46
C LYS A 46 -2.59 9.74 6.30
N ALA A 47 -2.27 8.45 6.41
CA ALA A 47 -1.10 8.00 7.14
C ALA A 47 0.22 8.39 6.44
N SER A 48 1.30 8.57 7.21
CA SER A 48 2.62 8.88 6.67
C SER A 48 3.19 7.78 5.77
N TYR A 49 2.76 6.52 5.96
CA TYR A 49 3.16 5.38 5.13
C TYR A 49 2.40 5.26 3.81
N MET A 50 1.45 6.17 3.51
CA MET A 50 0.62 6.06 2.31
C MET A 50 1.41 6.01 0.99
N PRO A 51 2.48 6.80 0.77
CA PRO A 51 3.28 6.68 -0.45
C PRO A 51 3.87 5.28 -0.63
N THR A 52 4.39 4.67 0.45
CA THR A 52 4.95 3.32 0.42
C THR A 52 3.87 2.26 0.19
N LEU A 53 2.75 2.36 0.91
CA LEU A 53 1.60 1.47 0.75
C LEU A 53 1.11 1.46 -0.70
N LEU A 54 0.92 2.64 -1.30
CA LEU A 54 0.48 2.76 -2.68
C LEU A 54 1.49 2.18 -3.65
N LEU A 55 2.79 2.44 -3.44
CA LEU A 55 3.86 1.92 -4.29
C LEU A 55 3.91 0.39 -4.26
N HIS A 56 3.92 -0.22 -3.07
CA HIS A 56 3.96 -1.67 -2.94
C HIS A 56 2.66 -2.33 -3.44
N THR A 57 1.53 -1.63 -3.35
CA THR A 57 0.28 -2.06 -3.99
C THR A 57 0.40 -2.06 -5.52
N ALA A 58 0.94 -0.99 -6.11
CA ALA A 58 1.14 -0.88 -7.56
C ALA A 58 2.09 -1.98 -8.08
N ILE A 59 3.21 -2.20 -7.41
CA ILE A 59 4.18 -3.24 -7.75
C ILE A 59 3.53 -4.63 -7.60
N SER A 60 2.72 -4.84 -6.55
CA SER A 60 1.99 -6.10 -6.39
C SER A 60 1.03 -6.35 -7.55
N PHE A 61 0.27 -5.33 -7.99
CA PHE A 61 -0.59 -5.44 -9.16
C PHE A 61 0.20 -5.82 -10.43
N GLU A 62 1.34 -5.17 -10.66
CA GLU A 62 2.23 -5.47 -11.78
C GLU A 62 2.73 -6.93 -11.72
N LYS A 63 3.16 -7.41 -10.54
CA LYS A 63 3.62 -8.79 -10.35
C LYS A 63 2.51 -9.83 -10.55
N THR A 64 1.26 -9.45 -10.30
CA THR A 64 0.06 -10.25 -10.59
C THR A 64 -0.46 -10.05 -12.02
N LYS A 65 0.29 -9.37 -12.89
CA LYS A 65 -0.05 -9.06 -14.30
C LYS A 65 -1.29 -8.17 -14.46
N ASN A 66 -1.75 -7.52 -13.41
CA ASN A 66 -2.80 -6.52 -13.48
C ASN A 66 -2.20 -5.13 -13.77
N ASN A 67 -1.70 -4.98 -14.99
CA ASN A 67 -0.97 -3.76 -15.40
C ASN A 67 -1.86 -2.52 -15.39
N ASN A 68 -3.16 -2.66 -15.65
CA ASN A 68 -4.09 -1.54 -15.62
C ASN A 68 -4.19 -0.93 -14.22
N SER A 69 -4.39 -1.77 -13.19
CA SER A 69 -4.40 -1.28 -11.80
C SER A 69 -3.02 -0.76 -11.38
N ALA A 70 -1.92 -1.39 -11.81
CA ALA A 70 -0.58 -0.89 -11.51
C ALA A 70 -0.36 0.54 -12.06
N LYS A 71 -0.71 0.77 -13.34
CA LYS A 71 -0.64 2.10 -13.98
C LYS A 71 -1.44 3.14 -13.20
N GLN A 72 -2.69 2.85 -12.87
CA GLN A 72 -3.55 3.74 -12.08
C GLN A 72 -2.92 4.12 -10.73
N PHE A 73 -2.36 3.17 -9.99
CA PHE A 73 -1.73 3.47 -8.71
C PHE A 73 -0.44 4.28 -8.88
N TYR A 74 0.38 3.98 -9.89
CA TYR A 74 1.56 4.81 -10.19
C TYR A 74 1.18 6.26 -10.50
N ASP A 75 0.13 6.48 -11.29
CA ASP A 75 -0.37 7.82 -11.61
C ASP A 75 -0.86 8.56 -10.34
N VAL A 76 -1.59 7.86 -9.46
CA VAL A 76 -2.02 8.42 -8.16
C VAL A 76 -0.83 8.83 -7.30
N ILE A 77 0.25 8.02 -7.27
CA ILE A 77 1.47 8.35 -6.50
C ILE A 77 2.14 9.62 -7.07
N ILE A 78 2.26 9.69 -8.40
CA ILE A 78 2.90 10.81 -9.08
C ILE A 78 2.10 12.11 -8.87
N SER A 79 0.77 12.03 -8.91
CA SER A 79 -0.13 13.17 -8.71
C SER A 79 -0.13 13.67 -7.27
N ASN A 80 -0.26 12.75 -6.30
CA ASN A 80 -0.53 13.13 -4.90
C ASN A 80 0.73 13.26 -4.04
N TYR A 81 1.85 12.65 -4.47
CA TYR A 81 3.12 12.65 -3.71
C TYR A 81 4.32 12.93 -4.64
N PRO A 82 4.30 14.00 -5.46
CA PRO A 82 5.23 14.20 -6.58
C PRO A 82 6.71 14.21 -6.19
N ASP A 83 7.02 14.65 -4.96
CA ASP A 83 8.40 14.80 -4.46
C ASP A 83 8.90 13.58 -3.67
N SER A 84 8.04 12.58 -3.43
CA SER A 84 8.38 11.38 -2.68
C SER A 84 9.31 10.45 -3.46
N ASP A 85 10.10 9.63 -2.75
CA ASP A 85 10.85 8.54 -3.38
C ASP A 85 9.92 7.53 -4.07
N ALA A 86 8.70 7.35 -3.55
CA ALA A 86 7.67 6.54 -4.20
C ALA A 86 7.30 7.09 -5.59
N ALA A 87 7.18 8.41 -5.76
CA ALA A 87 6.92 9.01 -7.07
C ALA A 87 8.10 8.85 -8.03
N LYS A 88 9.35 8.94 -7.54
CA LYS A 88 10.54 8.65 -8.38
C LYS A 88 10.49 7.22 -8.92
N ILE A 89 10.17 6.25 -8.06
CA ILE A 89 10.05 4.84 -8.46
C ILE A 89 8.84 4.63 -9.39
N ALA A 90 7.69 5.24 -9.07
CA ALA A 90 6.48 5.14 -9.88
C ALA A 90 6.69 5.64 -11.32
N ARG A 91 7.34 6.80 -11.51
CA ARG A 91 7.68 7.32 -12.85
C ARG A 91 8.54 6.34 -13.64
N LYS A 92 9.53 5.72 -12.98
CA LYS A 92 10.42 4.74 -13.62
C LYS A 92 9.68 3.46 -14.01
N ASN A 93 8.85 2.92 -13.12
CA ASN A 93 8.11 1.69 -13.39
C ASN A 93 7.05 1.89 -14.49
N LEU A 94 6.38 3.05 -14.50
CA LEU A 94 5.39 3.39 -15.52
C LEU A 94 5.96 3.43 -16.95
N GLN A 95 7.25 3.76 -17.11
CA GLN A 95 7.92 3.70 -18.42
C GLN A 95 8.22 2.26 -18.89
N SER A 96 8.30 1.32 -17.94
CA SER A 96 8.73 -0.06 -18.19
C SER A 96 7.55 -1.04 -18.29
N ILE A 97 6.37 -0.64 -17.80
CA ILE A 97 5.18 -1.48 -17.77
C ILE A 97 4.53 -1.52 -19.16
N LYS A 98 4.27 -2.74 -19.66
CA LYS A 98 3.60 -2.98 -20.94
C LYS A 98 2.09 -2.72 -20.80
#